data_AF-A0A9C8KB00-F1
#
_entry.id   AF-A0A9C8KB00-F1
#
_cell.length_a   1.000
_cell.length_b   1.000
_cell.length_c   1.000
_cell.angle_alpha   90.00
_cell.angle_beta   90.00
_cell.angle_gamma   90.00
#
_symmetry.space_group_name_H-M   'P 1'
#
loop_
_entity.id
_entity.type
_entity.pdbx_description
1 polymer ?
#
loop_
_entity_poly.entity_id
_entity_poly.type
_entity_poly.pdbx_seq_one_letter_code
_entity_poly.pdbx_strand_id
1 'polypeptide(L)'
;MQQASCSVNLHIRIFRKLIMEKLGFGKDKLFRMKYRNEPRHVMIGEREFRFKSKLEYRYAQYLEILRGQGHYTSWDYEPDVFTFEDEVRGAKVYTPDFRIITAKGNTEYHECKGLLTGSDVTKFKRMAKYYPMVDITLVFMKSNKRQANRIRTAMKYVRDVKYIGPTLRKLAGLIDMS
;
A
#
# COMPACT_ATOMS: atom_id res chain seq x y z
N MET A 1 43.47 14.38 -37.06
CA MET A 1 42.35 13.44 -37.30
C MET A 1 41.35 13.47 -36.14
N GLN A 2 40.57 14.56 -35.95
CA GLN A 2 39.62 14.62 -34.82
C GLN A 2 38.32 15.41 -35.10
N GLN A 3 38.00 15.69 -36.37
CA GLN A 3 36.78 16.42 -36.74
C GLN A 3 35.67 15.54 -37.34
N ALA A 4 35.95 14.28 -37.74
CA ALA A 4 34.96 13.40 -38.35
C ALA A 4 34.06 12.66 -37.34
N SER A 5 34.50 12.46 -36.10
CA SER A 5 33.75 11.68 -35.09
C SER A 5 32.65 12.45 -34.35
N CYS A 6 32.68 13.79 -34.39
CA CYS A 6 31.69 14.64 -33.72
C CYS A 6 30.38 14.74 -34.53
N SER A 7 30.46 14.78 -35.86
CA SER A 7 29.32 14.95 -36.76
C SER A 7 28.40 13.71 -36.82
N VAL A 8 28.98 12.50 -36.84
CA VAL A 8 28.23 11.23 -36.90
C VAL A 8 27.42 10.99 -35.62
N ASN A 9 27.98 11.32 -34.45
CA ASN A 9 27.30 11.18 -33.16
C ASN A 9 26.13 12.15 -32.97
N LEU A 10 26.22 13.35 -33.55
CA LEU A 10 25.13 14.32 -33.55
C LEU A 10 23.99 13.85 -34.46
N HIS A 11 24.31 13.30 -35.63
CA HIS A 11 23.32 12.78 -36.58
C HIS A 11 22.54 11.59 -36.01
N ILE A 12 23.23 10.64 -35.35
CA ILE A 12 22.59 9.49 -34.68
C ILE A 12 21.65 9.94 -33.55
N ARG A 13 22.03 10.98 -32.79
CA ARG A 13 21.20 11.55 -31.73
C ARG A 13 19.92 12.19 -32.25
N ILE A 14 20.01 12.95 -33.34
CA ILE A 14 18.86 13.60 -33.97
C ILE A 14 17.93 12.54 -34.56
N PHE A 15 18.47 11.53 -35.24
CA PHE A 15 17.68 10.45 -35.83
C PHE A 15 16.93 9.62 -34.77
N ARG A 16 17.59 9.28 -33.65
CA ARG A 16 16.96 8.56 -32.53
C ARG A 16 15.83 9.37 -31.88
N LYS A 17 16.01 10.70 -31.75
CA LYS A 17 14.97 11.60 -31.21
C LYS A 17 13.75 11.65 -32.14
N LEU A 18 13.98 11.76 -33.45
CA LEU A 18 12.93 11.82 -34.46
C LEU A 18 12.11 10.51 -34.55
N ILE A 19 12.77 9.35 -34.44
CA ILE A 19 12.09 8.04 -34.39
C ILE A 19 11.23 7.92 -33.13
N MET A 20 11.73 8.35 -31.98
CA MET A 20 10.98 8.29 -30.71
C MET A 20 9.74 9.20 -30.73
N GLU A 21 9.83 10.37 -31.37
CA GLU A 21 8.69 11.27 -31.59
C GLU A 21 7.67 10.67 -32.58
N LYS A 22 8.12 10.14 -33.73
CA LYS A 22 7.23 9.53 -34.75
C LYS A 22 6.53 8.26 -34.28
N LEU A 23 7.17 7.46 -33.42
CA LEU A 23 6.59 6.25 -32.82
C LEU A 23 5.65 6.56 -31.64
N GLY A 24 5.43 7.84 -31.31
CA GLY A 24 4.50 8.24 -30.25
C GLY A 24 5.02 8.00 -28.82
N PHE A 25 6.33 7.78 -28.65
CA PHE A 25 7.00 7.67 -27.35
C PHE A 25 7.47 9.05 -26.84
N GLY A 26 6.64 10.08 -27.00
CA GLY A 26 6.83 11.36 -26.32
C GLY A 26 6.81 11.17 -24.81
N LYS A 27 7.50 12.04 -24.06
CA LYS A 27 7.58 12.03 -22.58
C LYS A 27 6.21 12.05 -21.89
N ASP A 28 5.15 12.35 -22.64
CA ASP A 28 3.81 12.66 -22.14
C ASP A 28 2.87 11.44 -22.04
N LYS A 29 3.35 10.22 -22.29
CA LYS A 29 2.53 9.00 -22.11
C LYS A 29 3.10 8.03 -21.07
N LEU A 30 3.34 8.53 -19.86
CA LEU A 30 3.07 7.67 -18.70
C LEU A 30 1.55 7.48 -18.65
N PHE A 31 1.05 6.34 -19.15
CA PHE A 31 -0.32 5.89 -18.86
C PHE A 31 -0.43 5.77 -17.33
N ARG A 32 -0.80 6.86 -16.65
CA ARG A 32 -1.01 6.87 -15.21
C ARG A 32 -2.29 6.07 -14.99
N MET A 33 -2.14 4.78 -14.74
CA MET A 33 -3.24 3.88 -14.41
C MET A 33 -4.06 4.56 -13.30
N LYS A 34 -5.28 4.99 -13.63
CA LYS A 34 -6.19 5.62 -12.67
C LYS A 34 -6.64 4.53 -11.71
N TYR A 35 -6.12 4.52 -10.48
CA TYR A 35 -6.63 3.64 -9.43
C TYR A 35 -8.12 3.95 -9.25
N ARG A 36 -8.98 3.01 -9.61
CA ARG A 36 -10.43 3.11 -9.41
C ARG A 36 -10.75 2.66 -7.98
N ASN A 37 -10.28 3.42 -7.00
CA ASN A 37 -10.74 3.24 -5.63
C ASN A 37 -12.10 3.89 -5.53
N GLU A 38 -13.09 3.14 -5.04
CA GLU A 38 -14.43 3.63 -4.73
C GLU A 38 -14.49 3.80 -3.21
N PRO A 39 -14.45 5.05 -2.69
CA PRO A 39 -14.66 5.29 -1.28
C PRO A 39 -16.05 4.78 -0.86
N ARG A 40 -16.15 4.24 0.36
CA ARG A 40 -17.41 3.71 0.90
C ARG A 40 -17.71 4.39 2.24
N HIS A 41 -18.92 4.91 2.35
CA HIS A 41 -19.48 5.47 3.57
C HIS A 41 -20.47 4.45 4.11
N VAL A 42 -20.19 3.89 5.28
CA VAL A 42 -20.93 2.75 5.82
C VAL A 42 -20.96 2.79 7.33
N MET A 43 -22.01 2.20 7.91
CA MET A 43 -22.09 1.89 9.34
C MET A 43 -21.55 0.48 9.58
N ILE A 44 -20.62 0.31 10.51
CA ILE A 44 -20.17 -1.00 10.99
C ILE A 44 -20.35 -1.05 12.51
N GLY A 45 -21.27 -1.90 12.95
CA GLY A 45 -21.82 -1.83 14.31
C GLY A 45 -22.54 -0.49 14.51
N GLU A 46 -22.16 0.26 15.53
CA GLU A 46 -22.75 1.56 15.87
C GLU A 46 -21.90 2.76 15.40
N ARG A 47 -20.85 2.51 14.59
CA ARG A 47 -19.87 3.52 14.17
C ARG A 47 -19.95 3.79 12.67
N GLU A 48 -19.84 5.05 12.28
CA GLU A 48 -19.76 5.49 10.88
C GLU A 48 -18.31 5.54 10.40
N PHE A 49 -18.04 5.04 9.19
CA PHE A 49 -16.71 5.05 8.58
C PHE A 49 -16.73 5.50 7.13
N ARG A 50 -15.64 6.17 6.72
CA ARG A 50 -15.32 6.49 5.33
C ARG A 50 -14.05 5.79 4.87
N PHE A 51 -14.20 4.60 4.31
CA PHE A 51 -13.07 3.82 3.79
C PHE A 51 -12.59 4.37 2.43
N LYS A 52 -11.27 4.36 2.22
CA LYS A 52 -10.62 4.82 0.98
C LYS A 52 -10.57 3.71 -0.08
N SER A 53 -10.77 2.46 0.30
CA SER A 53 -10.81 1.33 -0.64
C SER A 53 -11.79 0.23 -0.25
N LYS A 54 -12.17 -0.57 -1.25
CA LYS A 54 -12.99 -1.78 -1.06
C LYS A 54 -12.30 -2.82 -0.17
N LEU A 55 -10.96 -2.89 -0.20
CA LEU A 55 -10.19 -3.81 0.63
C LEU A 55 -10.30 -3.41 2.10
N GLU A 56 -10.14 -2.12 2.42
CA GLU A 56 -10.29 -1.61 3.79
C GLU A 56 -11.71 -1.88 4.31
N TYR A 57 -12.75 -1.57 3.52
CA TYR A 57 -14.13 -1.84 3.92
C TYR A 57 -14.36 -3.31 4.29
N ARG A 58 -14.01 -4.23 3.39
CA ARG A 58 -14.17 -5.68 3.65
C ARG A 58 -13.32 -6.15 4.82
N TYR A 59 -12.15 -5.53 5.01
CA TYR A 59 -11.28 -5.86 6.13
C TYR A 59 -11.86 -5.38 7.46
N ALA A 60 -12.46 -4.19 7.50
CA ALA A 60 -13.18 -3.70 8.67
C ALA A 60 -14.34 -4.62 9.07
N GLN A 61 -15.11 -5.13 8.12
CA GLN A 61 -16.17 -6.13 8.40
C GLN A 61 -15.58 -7.42 8.99
N TYR A 62 -14.45 -7.88 8.46
CA TYR A 62 -13.75 -9.03 9.02
C TYR A 62 -13.22 -8.78 10.44
N LEU A 63 -12.65 -7.60 10.72
CA LEU A 63 -12.22 -7.21 12.06
C LEU A 63 -13.39 -7.15 13.04
N GLU A 64 -14.55 -6.69 12.61
CA GLU A 64 -15.76 -6.65 13.42
C GLU A 64 -16.26 -8.05 13.78
N ILE A 65 -16.25 -8.99 12.83
CA ILE A 65 -16.56 -10.41 13.10
C ILE A 65 -15.57 -10.98 14.13
N LEU A 66 -14.27 -10.73 13.95
CA LEU A 66 -13.24 -11.21 14.88
C LEU A 66 -13.37 -10.60 16.27
N ARG A 67 -13.76 -9.32 16.37
CA ARG A 67 -14.09 -8.65 17.63
C ARG A 67 -15.28 -9.33 18.32
N GLY A 68 -16.35 -9.59 17.58
CA GLY A 68 -17.53 -10.32 18.09
C GLY A 68 -17.22 -11.74 18.57
N GLN A 69 -16.18 -12.37 18.03
CA GLN A 69 -15.68 -13.69 18.44
C GLN A 69 -14.65 -13.63 19.58
N GLY A 70 -14.30 -12.44 20.09
CA GLY A 70 -13.35 -12.27 21.19
C GLY A 70 -11.87 -12.41 20.79
N HIS A 71 -11.54 -12.42 19.50
CA HIS A 71 -10.13 -12.41 19.06
C HIS A 71 -9.45 -11.05 19.29
N TYR A 72 -10.23 -9.97 19.18
CA TYR A 72 -9.79 -8.61 19.42
C TYR A 72 -10.73 -7.92 20.39
N THR A 73 -10.17 -7.04 21.21
CA THR A 73 -10.96 -6.18 22.11
C THR A 73 -11.59 -5.03 21.31
N SER A 74 -10.80 -4.39 20.45
CA SER A 74 -11.27 -3.28 19.62
C SER A 74 -10.42 -3.11 18.35
N TRP A 75 -10.97 -2.36 17.40
CA TRP A 75 -10.25 -1.88 16.23
C TRP A 75 -10.74 -0.49 15.85
N ASP A 76 -9.83 0.32 15.30
CA ASP A 76 -10.07 1.70 14.85
C ASP A 76 -9.48 1.90 13.45
N TYR A 77 -10.08 2.79 12.67
CA TYR A 77 -9.66 3.11 11.30
C TYR A 77 -8.95 4.47 11.25
N GLU A 78 -7.71 4.47 10.75
CA GLU A 78 -6.79 5.62 10.67
C GLU A 78 -6.66 6.46 11.96
N PRO A 79 -6.58 5.87 13.18
CA PRO A 79 -6.62 6.65 14.42
C PRO A 79 -5.31 7.40 14.72
N ASP A 80 -4.17 6.89 14.23
CA ASP A 80 -2.85 7.33 14.65
C ASP A 80 -2.03 7.85 13.46
N VAL A 81 -1.28 8.92 13.69
CA VAL A 81 -0.35 9.50 12.72
C VAL A 81 1.06 9.44 13.30
N PHE A 82 1.96 8.74 12.62
CA PHE A 82 3.38 8.67 12.95
C PHE A 82 4.15 9.72 12.16
N THR A 83 5.03 10.47 12.83
CA THR A 83 5.87 11.51 12.25
C THR A 83 7.33 11.04 12.18
N PHE A 84 8.03 11.38 11.09
CA PHE A 84 9.45 11.06 10.94
C PHE A 84 10.25 12.37 10.92
N GLU A 85 10.63 12.83 12.11
CA GLU A 85 11.07 14.21 12.36
C GLU A 85 12.33 14.61 11.57
N ASP A 86 13.30 13.69 11.41
CA ASP A 86 14.54 14.02 10.68
C ASP A 86 14.41 13.92 9.15
N GLU A 87 13.25 13.53 8.62
CA GLU A 87 13.09 13.24 7.20
C GLU A 87 12.76 14.49 6.38
N VAL A 88 13.77 15.06 5.73
CA VAL A 88 13.62 16.26 4.88
C VAL A 88 12.96 15.99 3.52
N ARG A 89 13.02 14.74 3.02
CA ARG A 89 12.49 14.34 1.69
C ARG A 89 11.66 13.05 1.78
N GLY A 90 10.68 12.88 0.89
CA GLY A 90 9.82 11.69 0.82
C GLY A 90 8.68 11.71 1.86
N ALA A 91 8.26 10.53 2.33
CA ALA A 91 7.16 10.37 3.28
C ALA A 91 7.53 10.87 4.70
N LYS A 92 7.01 12.02 5.13
CA LYS A 92 7.28 12.59 6.47
C LYS A 92 6.34 12.10 7.55
N VAL A 93 5.19 11.59 7.12
CA VAL A 93 4.14 11.06 7.98
C VAL A 93 3.67 9.72 7.45
N TYR A 94 3.16 8.91 8.35
CA TYR A 94 2.51 7.65 8.03
C TYR A 94 1.31 7.41 8.95
N THR A 95 0.17 7.12 8.33
CA THR A 95 -1.07 6.75 9.00
C THR A 95 -1.39 5.34 8.53
N PRO A 96 -1.23 4.32 9.39
CA PRO A 96 -1.69 2.98 9.08
C PRO A 96 -3.22 2.94 8.95
N ASP A 97 -3.74 2.05 8.12
CA ASP A 97 -5.18 1.97 7.88
C ASP A 97 -5.97 1.55 9.14
N PHE A 98 -5.42 0.63 9.95
CA PHE A 98 -6.10 0.13 11.15
C PHE A 98 -5.17 0.03 12.35
N ARG A 99 -5.70 0.37 13.53
CA ARG A 99 -5.17 -0.06 14.84
C ARG A 99 -6.07 -1.14 15.41
N ILE A 100 -5.48 -2.17 15.98
CA ILE A 100 -6.18 -3.30 16.60
C ILE A 100 -5.63 -3.50 18.01
N ILE A 101 -6.52 -3.64 18.98
CA ILE A 101 -6.18 -4.09 20.33
C ILE A 101 -6.53 -5.57 20.43
N THR A 102 -5.52 -6.41 20.52
CA THR A 102 -5.70 -7.86 20.66
C THR A 102 -6.37 -8.21 21.98
N ALA A 103 -6.97 -9.39 22.08
CA ALA A 103 -7.53 -9.88 23.36
C ALA A 103 -6.49 -9.96 24.50
N LYS A 104 -5.19 -9.99 24.17
CA LYS A 104 -4.08 -9.95 25.13
C LYS A 104 -3.65 -8.52 25.52
N GLY A 105 -4.30 -7.49 24.98
CA GLY A 105 -3.99 -6.09 25.25
C GLY A 105 -2.88 -5.48 24.38
N ASN A 106 -2.26 -6.26 23.48
CA ASN A 106 -1.25 -5.73 22.58
C ASN A 106 -1.87 -4.89 21.45
N THR A 107 -1.19 -3.82 21.06
CA THR A 107 -1.53 -2.99 19.90
C THR A 107 -0.85 -3.50 18.65
N GLU A 108 -1.62 -3.67 17.58
CA GLU A 108 -1.11 -4.03 16.24
C GLU A 108 -1.65 -3.06 15.20
N TYR A 109 -0.85 -2.75 14.17
CA TYR A 109 -1.29 -1.93 13.05
C TYR A 109 -1.37 -2.74 11.77
N HIS A 110 -2.48 -2.61 11.04
CA HIS A 110 -2.68 -3.33 9.79
C HIS A 110 -2.81 -2.36 8.62
N GLU A 111 -2.05 -2.59 7.54
CA GLU A 111 -2.05 -1.77 6.33
C GLU A 111 -2.58 -2.59 5.14
N CYS A 112 -3.69 -2.15 4.56
CA CYS A 112 -4.32 -2.70 3.39
C CYS A 112 -3.63 -2.22 2.10
N LYS A 113 -3.21 -3.17 1.24
CA LYS A 113 -2.59 -2.86 -0.06
C LYS A 113 -3.08 -3.76 -1.18
N GLY A 114 -3.15 -3.17 -2.38
CA GLY A 114 -3.20 -3.91 -3.64
C GLY A 114 -1.80 -4.18 -4.19
N LEU A 115 -1.01 -3.11 -4.36
CA LEU A 115 0.37 -3.16 -4.85
C LEU A 115 1.28 -2.34 -3.92
N LEU A 116 2.49 -2.83 -3.67
CA LEU A 116 3.51 -2.07 -2.95
C LEU A 116 4.27 -1.16 -3.91
N THR A 117 4.45 0.09 -3.51
CA THR A 117 5.27 1.11 -4.19
C THR A 117 6.56 1.39 -3.42
N GLY A 118 7.51 2.10 -4.05
CA GLY A 118 8.82 2.39 -3.44
C GLY A 118 8.64 3.21 -2.16
N SER A 119 7.74 4.17 -2.22
CA SER A 119 7.31 5.00 -1.10
C SER A 119 6.72 4.19 0.06
N ASP A 120 5.98 3.12 -0.20
CA ASP A 120 5.42 2.28 0.87
C ASP A 120 6.55 1.60 1.65
N VAL A 121 7.51 1.00 0.95
CA VAL A 121 8.67 0.35 1.59
C VAL A 121 9.49 1.36 2.40
N THR A 122 9.66 2.60 1.90
CA THR A 122 10.32 3.66 2.64
C THR A 122 9.59 4.00 3.95
N LYS A 123 8.26 4.04 3.96
CA LYS A 123 7.47 4.26 5.18
C LYS A 123 7.72 3.15 6.20
N PHE A 124 7.70 1.88 5.78
CA PHE A 124 7.94 0.75 6.69
C PHE A 124 9.37 0.77 7.25
N LYS A 125 10.36 1.07 6.41
CA LYS A 125 11.74 1.26 6.86
C LYS A 125 11.85 2.37 7.91
N ARG A 126 11.11 3.47 7.74
CA ARG A 126 11.07 4.58 8.69
C ARG A 126 10.35 4.18 9.98
N MET A 127 9.24 3.45 9.90
CA MET A 127 8.58 2.90 11.09
C MET A 127 9.52 2.02 11.89
N ALA A 128 10.25 1.11 11.26
CA ALA A 128 11.26 0.29 11.94
C ALA A 128 12.41 1.12 12.57
N LYS A 129 12.72 2.32 12.03
CA LYS A 129 13.73 3.23 12.59
C LYS A 129 13.20 4.04 13.78
N TYR A 130 12.08 4.75 13.61
CA TYR A 130 11.57 5.72 14.59
C TYR A 130 10.67 5.07 15.64
N TYR A 131 10.01 3.96 15.29
CA TYR A 131 9.01 3.29 16.13
C TYR A 131 9.23 1.76 16.12
N PRO A 132 10.40 1.27 16.58
CA PRO A 132 10.78 -0.15 16.46
C PRO A 132 9.88 -1.12 17.22
N MET A 133 9.12 -0.62 18.21
CA MET A 133 8.16 -1.41 19.00
C MET A 133 6.77 -1.46 18.35
N VAL A 134 6.57 -0.75 17.24
CA VAL A 134 5.28 -0.69 16.55
C VAL A 134 5.25 -1.70 15.43
N ASP A 135 4.31 -2.62 15.52
CA ASP A 135 4.20 -3.71 14.58
C ASP A 135 3.17 -3.44 13.50
N ILE A 136 3.62 -3.63 12.26
CA ILE A 136 2.81 -3.45 11.07
C ILE A 136 2.61 -4.81 10.41
N THR A 137 1.37 -5.16 10.11
CA THR A 137 1.01 -6.30 9.28
C THR A 137 0.43 -5.80 7.95
N LEU A 138 0.99 -6.27 6.83
CA LEU A 138 0.43 -5.96 5.53
C LEU A 138 -0.72 -6.89 5.19
N VAL A 139 -1.81 -6.34 4.67
CA VAL A 139 -3.02 -7.06 4.32
C VAL A 139 -3.28 -6.91 2.82
N PHE A 140 -3.27 -8.03 2.11
CA PHE A 140 -3.54 -8.08 0.67
C PHE A 140 -4.78 -8.92 0.39
N MET A 141 -5.54 -8.54 -0.65
CA MET A 141 -6.63 -9.39 -1.15
C MET A 141 -6.10 -10.73 -1.67
N LYS A 142 -4.96 -10.73 -2.38
CA LYS A 142 -4.36 -11.91 -3.00
C LYS A 142 -2.86 -11.76 -3.18
N SER A 143 -2.15 -12.87 -3.28
CA SER A 143 -0.74 -12.88 -3.64
C SER A 143 -0.53 -12.40 -5.07
N ASN A 144 0.55 -11.66 -5.31
CA ASN A 144 0.96 -11.24 -6.65
C ASN A 144 2.46 -11.47 -6.86
N LYS A 145 2.79 -12.45 -7.72
CA LYS A 145 4.18 -12.84 -8.01
C LYS A 145 5.03 -11.68 -8.56
N ARG A 146 4.43 -10.72 -9.29
CA ARG A 146 5.15 -9.59 -9.89
C ARG A 146 5.76 -8.63 -8.87
N GLN A 147 5.26 -8.62 -7.63
CA GLN A 147 5.79 -7.79 -6.55
C GLN A 147 6.47 -8.60 -5.44
N ALA A 148 6.73 -9.89 -5.65
CA ALA A 148 7.30 -10.77 -4.63
C ALA A 148 8.61 -10.22 -4.04
N ASN A 149 9.49 -9.66 -4.88
CA ASN A 149 10.73 -9.03 -4.42
C ASN A 149 10.48 -7.80 -3.53
N ARG A 150 9.43 -7.02 -3.83
CA ARG A 150 9.06 -5.84 -3.03
C ARG A 150 8.48 -6.25 -1.69
N ILE A 151 7.64 -7.28 -1.68
CA ILE A 151 7.10 -7.89 -0.46
C ILE A 151 8.26 -8.41 0.40
N ARG A 152 9.20 -9.14 -0.19
CA ARG A 152 10.40 -9.64 0.52
C ARG A 152 11.21 -8.51 1.16
N THR A 153 11.36 -7.38 0.46
CA THR A 153 12.03 -6.21 1.03
C THR A 153 11.21 -5.59 2.16
N ALA A 154 9.88 -5.51 2.03
CA ALA A 154 9.00 -4.98 3.07
C ALA A 154 9.02 -5.85 4.33
N MET A 155 9.05 -7.19 4.19
CA MET A 155 9.11 -8.17 5.28
C MET A 155 10.33 -8.01 6.21
N LYS A 156 11.33 -7.21 5.84
CA LYS A 156 12.43 -6.84 6.73
C LYS A 156 12.03 -5.84 7.82
N TYR A 157 10.91 -5.15 7.63
CA TYR A 157 10.47 -4.01 8.45
C TYR A 157 9.03 -4.13 8.95
N VAL A 158 8.28 -5.13 8.47
CA VAL A 158 6.90 -5.41 8.89
C VAL A 158 6.87 -6.76 9.61
N ARG A 159 5.94 -6.92 10.55
CA ARG A 159 5.78 -8.14 11.34
C ARG A 159 5.31 -9.30 10.48
N ASP A 160 4.27 -9.09 9.67
CA ASP A 160 3.62 -10.17 8.93
C ASP A 160 2.98 -9.66 7.61
N VAL A 161 2.63 -10.60 6.72
CA VAL A 161 1.93 -10.37 5.46
C VAL A 161 0.78 -11.36 5.32
N LYS A 162 -0.46 -10.85 5.40
CA LYS A 162 -1.70 -11.63 5.33
C LYS A 162 -2.34 -11.52 3.95
N TYR A 163 -2.82 -12.65 3.43
CA TYR A 163 -3.62 -12.72 2.20
C TYR A 163 -5.06 -13.13 2.53
N ILE A 164 -5.97 -12.16 2.62
CA ILE A 164 -7.29 -12.37 3.23
C ILE A 164 -8.36 -12.86 2.26
N GLY A 165 -8.13 -12.81 0.94
CA GLY A 165 -9.15 -13.15 -0.05
C GLY A 165 -9.82 -14.52 0.15
N PRO A 166 -9.07 -15.61 0.43
CA PRO A 166 -9.68 -16.90 0.76
C PRO A 166 -10.58 -16.86 1.99
N THR A 167 -10.14 -16.16 3.05
CA THR A 167 -10.92 -15.98 4.29
C THR A 167 -12.21 -15.19 4.03
N LEU A 168 -12.11 -14.07 3.33
CA LEU A 168 -13.28 -13.25 2.98
C LEU A 168 -14.30 -14.04 2.14
N ARG A 169 -13.85 -14.91 1.23
CA ARG A 169 -14.77 -15.77 0.45
C ARG A 169 -15.52 -16.75 1.33
N LYS A 170 -14.89 -17.33 2.36
CA LYS A 170 -15.56 -18.21 3.32
C LYS A 170 -16.60 -17.44 4.16
N LEU A 171 -16.34 -16.16 4.40
CA LEU A 171 -17.22 -15.26 5.15
C LEU A 171 -18.20 -14.51 4.26
N ALA A 172 -18.31 -14.80 2.96
CA ALA A 172 -19.09 -14.00 2.02
C ALA A 172 -20.60 -13.93 2.35
N GLY A 173 -21.13 -14.86 3.16
CA GLY A 173 -22.50 -14.79 3.69
C GLY A 173 -22.66 -13.93 4.95
N LEU A 174 -21.56 -13.48 5.55
CA LEU A 174 -21.50 -12.68 6.77
C LEU A 174 -20.94 -11.27 6.54
N ILE A 175 -20.34 -11.02 5.38
CA ILE A 175 -19.78 -9.72 4.99
C ILE A 175 -20.37 -9.26 3.68
N ASP A 176 -20.42 -7.95 3.50
CA ASP A 176 -20.84 -7.35 2.25
C ASP A 176 -19.71 -7.43 1.21
N MET A 177 -19.99 -8.17 0.14
CA MET A 177 -19.04 -8.33 -0.95
C MET A 177 -19.29 -7.35 -2.11
N SER A 178 -20.31 -6.50 -2.03
CA SER A 178 -20.72 -5.57 -3.10
C SER A 178 -19.68 -4.49 -3.42
#